data_AF-C4XS71-F1
#
_entry.id   AF-C4XS71-F1
#
_cell.length_a   1.000
_cell.length_b   1.000
_cell.length_c   1.000
_cell.angle_alpha   90.00
_cell.angle_beta   90.00
_cell.angle_gamma   90.00
#
_symmetry.space_group_name_H-M   'P 1'
#
loop_
_entity.id
_entity.type
_entity.pdbx_description
1 polymer ?
#
loop_
_entity_poly.entity_id
_entity_poly.type
_entity_poly.pdbx_seq_one_letter_code
_entity_poly.pdbx_strand_id
1 'polypeptide(L)'
;MSANDAPTGAILQRDQQTYAIVPRTPVGLISPEVLEALNLVVKKYAVPIVKITSGQRLALVGVKAEDVDAIWKDLGTDVGQALELCVHFVQACPGTSVCKFGVQDSLGLGLEMEKLFVGRDLPGKFKLSVSGCPFCCSESFVRDLGVLGKKSGWTVIFGGHPGARPRIGDVVAEDLTKEQVIELSEKLIGYYAANAKKRERAARFVERLGIEAIKQAVLG
;
A
#
# COMPACT_ATOMS: atom_id res chain seq x y z
N MET A 1 -27.75 13.21 -3.11
CA MET A 1 -26.87 12.86 -4.24
C MET A 1 -26.63 11.36 -4.17
N SER A 2 -26.84 10.65 -5.26
CA SER A 2 -26.63 9.20 -5.29
C SER A 2 -25.12 8.90 -5.23
N ALA A 3 -24.72 7.71 -4.80
CA ALA A 3 -23.30 7.34 -4.69
C ALA A 3 -22.51 7.34 -6.03
N ASN A 4 -23.16 7.67 -7.16
CA ASN A 4 -22.58 7.70 -8.50
C ASN A 4 -22.06 9.08 -8.96
N ASP A 5 -22.21 10.15 -8.17
CA ASP A 5 -21.76 11.51 -8.53
C ASP A 5 -20.49 11.96 -7.78
N ALA A 6 -19.80 11.04 -7.10
CA ALA A 6 -18.61 11.38 -6.32
C ALA A 6 -17.44 11.74 -7.25
N PRO A 7 -16.67 12.82 -6.96
CA PRO A 7 -15.46 13.14 -7.71
C PRO A 7 -14.45 11.99 -7.72
N THR A 8 -13.63 11.92 -8.75
CA THR A 8 -12.66 10.83 -8.94
C THR A 8 -11.71 10.72 -7.75
N GLY A 9 -11.57 9.51 -7.19
CA GLY A 9 -10.66 9.23 -6.07
C GLY A 9 -11.08 9.87 -4.74
N ALA A 10 -12.30 10.38 -4.65
CA ALA A 10 -12.80 11.09 -3.48
C ALA A 10 -13.68 10.18 -2.60
N ILE A 11 -13.52 10.33 -1.29
CA ILE A 11 -14.22 9.55 -0.27
C ILE A 11 -15.21 10.48 0.44
N LEU A 12 -16.52 10.25 0.28
CA LEU A 12 -17.55 11.03 0.97
C LEU A 12 -17.38 10.95 2.50
N GLN A 13 -17.39 12.09 3.17
CA GLN A 13 -17.23 12.20 4.62
C GLN A 13 -18.57 12.14 5.37
N ARG A 14 -18.49 12.07 6.70
CA ARG A 14 -19.64 11.89 7.60
C ARG A 14 -20.72 12.97 7.42
N ASP A 15 -20.32 14.19 7.09
CA ASP A 15 -21.23 15.32 6.86
C ASP A 15 -22.06 15.19 5.56
N GLN A 16 -21.80 14.19 4.73
CA GLN A 16 -22.45 13.96 3.44
C GLN A 16 -22.26 15.12 2.43
N GLN A 17 -21.27 15.99 2.66
CA GLN A 17 -21.03 17.19 1.87
C GLN A 17 -19.57 17.30 1.43
N THR A 18 -18.64 16.95 2.32
CA THR A 18 -17.21 17.04 2.06
C THR A 18 -16.60 15.68 1.74
N TYR A 19 -15.39 15.72 1.20
CA TYR A 19 -14.66 14.57 0.72
C TYR A 19 -13.28 14.49 1.34
N ALA A 20 -12.71 13.29 1.31
CA ALA A 20 -11.29 13.06 1.51
C ALA A 20 -10.66 12.54 0.23
N ILE A 21 -9.47 13.05 -0.07
CA ILE A 21 -8.64 12.56 -1.17
C ILE A 21 -7.26 12.16 -0.65
N VAL A 22 -6.62 11.22 -1.34
CA VAL A 22 -5.32 10.67 -0.95
C VAL A 22 -4.37 10.80 -2.15
N PRO A 23 -3.44 11.76 -2.14
CA PRO A 23 -2.40 11.86 -3.17
C PRO A 23 -1.53 10.61 -3.19
N ARG A 24 -1.13 10.15 -4.38
CA ARG A 24 -0.19 9.03 -4.51
C ARG A 24 1.21 9.47 -4.06
N THR A 25 1.72 8.81 -3.04
CA THR A 25 3.09 9.00 -2.51
C THR A 25 3.79 7.64 -2.50
N PRO A 26 4.43 7.22 -3.62
CA PRO A 26 5.11 5.93 -3.74
C PRO A 26 6.04 5.68 -2.56
N VAL A 27 5.90 4.53 -1.91
CA VAL A 27 6.69 4.11 -0.74
C VAL A 27 6.79 5.15 0.40
N GLY A 28 5.86 6.10 0.44
CA GLY A 28 5.84 7.19 1.42
C GLY A 28 6.87 8.30 1.17
N LEU A 29 7.45 8.38 -0.03
CA LEU A 29 8.34 9.47 -0.42
C LEU A 29 7.54 10.68 -0.93
N ILE A 30 8.02 11.87 -0.56
CA ILE A 30 7.48 13.17 -0.96
C ILE A 30 8.66 14.00 -1.45
N SER A 31 8.60 14.49 -2.69
CA SER A 31 9.62 15.38 -3.23
C SER A 31 9.39 16.83 -2.75
N PRO A 32 10.39 17.71 -2.82
CA PRO A 32 10.21 19.13 -2.52
C PRO A 32 9.06 19.77 -3.32
N GLU A 33 8.91 19.41 -4.59
CA GLU A 33 7.86 19.92 -5.49
C GLU A 33 6.47 19.50 -5.01
N VAL A 34 6.31 18.21 -4.64
CA VAL A 34 5.04 17.71 -4.08
C VAL A 34 4.76 18.37 -2.72
N LEU A 35 5.79 18.59 -1.89
CA LEU A 35 5.64 19.26 -0.60
C LEU A 35 5.19 20.72 -0.76
N GLU A 36 5.76 21.43 -1.73
CA GLU A 36 5.37 22.79 -2.07
C GLU A 36 3.93 22.85 -2.60
N ALA A 37 3.58 21.98 -3.54
CA ALA A 37 2.23 21.86 -4.08
C ALA A 37 1.19 21.56 -2.98
N LEU A 38 1.49 20.63 -2.07
CA LEU A 38 0.65 20.32 -0.91
C LEU A 38 0.42 21.56 -0.04
N ASN A 39 1.45 22.32 0.28
CA ASN A 39 1.34 23.53 1.09
C ASN A 39 0.46 24.61 0.40
N LEU A 40 0.62 24.79 -0.91
CA LEU A 40 -0.18 25.73 -1.69
C LEU A 40 -1.65 25.29 -1.76
N VAL A 41 -1.92 24.02 -2.04
CA VAL A 41 -3.27 23.44 -2.09
C VAL A 41 -3.97 23.57 -0.74
N VAL A 42 -3.31 23.18 0.35
CA VAL A 42 -3.90 23.22 1.69
C VAL A 42 -4.33 24.64 2.06
N LYS A 43 -3.53 25.65 1.70
CA LYS A 43 -3.87 27.07 1.92
C LYS A 43 -4.97 27.55 0.98
N LYS A 44 -4.83 27.32 -0.33
CA LYS A 44 -5.73 27.82 -1.37
C LYS A 44 -7.17 27.34 -1.18
N TYR A 45 -7.32 26.06 -0.82
CA TYR A 45 -8.63 25.42 -0.65
C TYR A 45 -9.07 25.33 0.81
N ALA A 46 -8.33 25.97 1.72
CA ALA A 46 -8.58 25.95 3.17
C ALA A 46 -8.83 24.53 3.70
N VAL A 47 -8.00 23.56 3.28
CA VAL A 47 -8.17 22.14 3.61
C VAL A 47 -8.17 21.96 5.13
N PRO A 48 -9.28 21.49 5.75
CA PRO A 48 -9.39 21.48 7.20
C PRO A 48 -8.42 20.52 7.90
N ILE A 49 -8.16 19.35 7.29
CA ILE A 49 -7.37 18.29 7.89
C ILE A 49 -6.38 17.74 6.86
N VAL A 50 -5.10 17.78 7.22
CA VAL A 50 -4.02 17.07 6.53
C VAL A 50 -3.54 15.95 7.45
N LYS A 51 -3.72 14.69 7.05
CA LYS A 51 -3.47 13.54 7.93
C LYS A 51 -2.47 12.57 7.33
N ILE A 52 -1.39 12.27 8.07
CA ILE A 52 -0.54 11.10 7.81
C ILE A 52 -1.33 9.84 8.18
N THR A 53 -1.43 8.92 7.22
CA THR A 53 -2.14 7.64 7.33
C THR A 53 -1.19 6.53 7.76
N SER A 54 -1.74 5.41 8.25
CA SER A 54 -0.94 4.22 8.59
C SER A 54 -0.21 3.60 7.40
N GLY A 55 -0.59 3.98 6.17
CA GLY A 55 0.06 3.56 4.92
C GLY A 55 1.27 4.40 4.52
N GLN A 56 1.79 5.28 5.39
CA GLN A 56 2.81 6.29 5.06
C GLN A 56 2.38 7.23 3.90
N ARG A 57 1.08 7.54 3.83
CA ARG A 57 0.52 8.48 2.84
C ARG A 57 -0.11 9.68 3.52
N LEU A 58 -0.34 10.76 2.77
CA LEU A 58 -1.12 11.91 3.22
C LEU A 58 -2.58 11.81 2.75
N ALA A 59 -3.51 12.24 3.59
CA ALA A 59 -4.91 12.42 3.24
C ALA A 59 -5.31 13.88 3.47
N LEU A 60 -5.98 14.47 2.49
CA LEU A 60 -6.60 15.80 2.57
C LEU A 60 -8.09 15.59 2.80
N VAL A 61 -8.60 15.99 3.97
CA VAL A 61 -9.95 15.66 4.44
C VAL A 61 -10.75 16.94 4.69
N GLY A 62 -12.01 16.94 4.26
CA GLY A 62 -12.92 18.07 4.40
C GLY A 62 -12.95 18.98 3.16
N VAL A 63 -12.56 18.47 1.99
CA VAL A 63 -12.58 19.24 0.74
C VAL A 63 -13.97 19.23 0.11
N LYS A 64 -14.39 20.32 -0.52
CA LYS A 64 -15.70 20.39 -1.21
C LYS A 64 -15.65 19.60 -2.51
N ALA A 65 -16.79 19.04 -2.92
CA ALA A 65 -16.90 18.25 -4.15
C ALA A 65 -16.38 19.01 -5.38
N GLU A 66 -16.80 20.27 -5.52
CA GLU A 66 -16.47 21.17 -6.63
C GLU A 66 -14.98 21.53 -6.73
N ASP A 67 -14.24 21.42 -5.62
CA ASP A 67 -12.81 21.75 -5.56
C ASP A 67 -11.92 20.55 -5.92
N VAL A 68 -12.44 19.31 -5.88
CA VAL A 68 -11.61 18.09 -5.97
C VAL A 68 -10.77 18.04 -7.25
N ASP A 69 -11.38 18.29 -8.42
CA ASP A 69 -10.65 18.21 -9.69
C ASP A 69 -9.60 19.31 -9.82
N ALA A 70 -9.88 20.51 -9.28
CA ALA A 70 -8.92 21.60 -9.25
C ALA A 70 -7.76 21.31 -8.29
N ILE A 71 -8.05 20.69 -7.14
CA ILE A 71 -7.02 20.22 -6.21
C ILE A 71 -6.12 19.19 -6.87
N TRP A 72 -6.67 18.22 -7.61
CA TRP A 72 -5.85 17.22 -8.31
C TRP A 72 -4.90 17.85 -9.32
N LYS A 73 -5.39 18.82 -10.09
CA LYS A 73 -4.58 19.58 -11.05
C LYS A 73 -3.45 20.34 -10.36
N ASP A 74 -3.74 21.00 -9.25
CA ASP A 74 -2.77 21.79 -8.50
C ASP A 74 -1.74 20.92 -7.76
N LEU A 75 -2.12 19.73 -7.30
CA LEU A 75 -1.20 18.77 -6.68
C LEU A 75 -0.21 18.19 -7.69
N GLY A 76 -0.65 17.97 -8.93
CA GLY A 76 0.18 17.34 -9.98
C GLY A 76 0.55 15.87 -9.69
N THR A 77 -0.08 15.25 -8.69
CA THR A 77 0.10 13.84 -8.33
C THR A 77 -1.00 12.97 -8.92
N ASP A 78 -0.72 11.69 -9.15
CA ASP A 78 -1.78 10.71 -9.42
C ASP A 78 -2.70 10.51 -8.22
N VAL A 79 -3.89 9.97 -8.49
CA VAL A 79 -4.86 9.53 -7.47
C VAL A 79 -4.32 8.32 -6.72
N GLY A 80 -4.23 8.43 -5.39
CA GLY A 80 -3.91 7.32 -4.50
C GLY A 80 -5.16 6.48 -4.18
N GLN A 81 -5.14 5.21 -4.58
CA GLN A 81 -6.22 4.25 -4.34
C GLN A 81 -6.55 4.11 -2.84
N ALA A 82 -7.83 4.13 -2.48
CA ALA A 82 -8.25 4.13 -1.07
C ALA A 82 -9.55 3.36 -0.78
N LEU A 83 -10.46 3.26 -1.76
CA LEU A 83 -11.74 2.55 -1.64
C LEU A 83 -11.77 1.25 -2.45
N GLU A 84 -11.05 1.27 -3.56
CA GLU A 84 -11.03 0.29 -4.63
C GLU A 84 -10.57 -1.08 -4.12
N LEU A 85 -11.05 -2.15 -4.75
CA LEU A 85 -10.60 -3.51 -4.45
C LEU A 85 -9.39 -3.81 -5.33
N CYS A 86 -8.24 -3.29 -4.91
CA CYS A 86 -7.00 -3.41 -5.64
C CYS A 86 -5.80 -3.43 -4.69
N VAL A 87 -4.60 -3.49 -5.24
CA VAL A 87 -3.38 -3.14 -4.52
C VAL A 87 -3.34 -1.63 -4.29
N HIS A 88 -3.33 -1.21 -3.02
CA HIS A 88 -3.47 0.20 -2.63
C HIS A 88 -2.15 0.96 -2.62
N PHE A 89 -1.12 0.36 -2.04
CA PHE A 89 0.17 1.00 -1.84
C PHE A 89 1.23 -0.04 -1.48
N VAL A 90 2.48 0.39 -1.61
CA VAL A 90 3.66 -0.23 -1.01
C VAL A 90 4.20 0.73 0.05
N GLN A 91 4.53 0.22 1.23
CA GLN A 91 5.25 0.94 2.28
C GLN A 91 6.71 0.53 2.31
N ALA A 92 7.63 1.46 2.51
CA ALA A 92 9.04 1.09 2.69
C ALA A 92 9.71 1.91 3.78
N CYS A 93 10.77 1.36 4.35
CA CYS A 93 11.65 2.08 5.26
C CYS A 93 12.83 2.66 4.46
N PRO A 94 13.63 3.56 5.06
CA PRO A 94 14.71 4.22 4.33
C PRO A 94 15.82 3.27 3.85
N GLY A 95 15.88 2.03 4.34
CA GLY A 95 16.81 1.00 3.87
C GLY A 95 18.28 1.45 3.91
N THR A 96 19.07 0.91 2.99
CA THR A 96 20.49 1.27 2.81
C THR A 96 20.69 2.68 2.24
N SER A 97 19.63 3.36 1.79
CA SER A 97 19.75 4.71 1.22
C SER A 97 20.27 5.72 2.26
N VAL A 98 19.79 5.65 3.51
CA VAL A 98 20.20 6.58 4.59
C VAL A 98 20.22 5.96 5.99
N CYS A 99 19.62 4.78 6.22
CA CYS A 99 19.53 4.23 7.57
C CYS A 99 20.83 3.54 7.98
N LYS A 100 21.39 3.89 9.15
CA LYS A 100 22.55 3.21 9.74
C LYS A 100 22.35 1.69 9.93
N PHE A 101 21.11 1.25 10.13
CA PHE A 101 20.75 -0.17 10.31
C PHE A 101 20.23 -0.83 9.03
N GLY A 102 20.23 -0.11 7.90
CA GLY A 102 19.80 -0.65 6.62
C GLY A 102 20.67 -1.83 6.21
N VAL A 103 20.05 -2.96 5.86
CA VAL A 103 20.75 -4.16 5.38
C VAL A 103 20.53 -4.33 3.89
N GLN A 104 19.31 -4.06 3.43
CA GLN A 104 18.92 -4.15 2.03
C GLN A 104 18.27 -2.84 1.53
N ASP A 105 18.28 -2.62 0.22
CA ASP A 105 17.65 -1.47 -0.43
C ASP A 105 16.12 -1.62 -0.51
N SER A 106 15.44 -1.25 0.57
CA SER A 106 13.97 -1.31 0.64
C SER A 106 13.26 -0.25 -0.20
N LEU A 107 13.87 0.92 -0.41
CA LEU A 107 13.26 1.96 -1.25
C LEU A 107 13.27 1.55 -2.72
N GLY A 108 14.42 1.07 -3.22
CA GLY A 108 14.54 0.61 -4.60
C GLY A 108 13.61 -0.56 -4.93
N LEU A 109 13.61 -1.61 -4.09
CA LEU A 109 12.66 -2.72 -4.27
C LEU A 109 11.21 -2.27 -4.09
N GLY A 110 10.92 -1.43 -3.09
CA GLY A 110 9.57 -0.93 -2.84
C GLY A 110 9.01 -0.15 -4.04
N LEU A 111 9.80 0.74 -4.66
CA LEU A 111 9.41 1.49 -5.85
C LEU A 111 9.15 0.60 -7.05
N GLU A 112 9.95 -0.46 -7.23
CA GLU A 112 9.73 -1.41 -8.31
C GLU A 112 8.44 -2.21 -8.13
N MET A 113 8.19 -2.71 -6.92
CA MET A 113 6.91 -3.37 -6.59
C MET A 113 5.72 -2.41 -6.74
N GLU A 114 5.91 -1.12 -6.42
CA GLU A 114 4.89 -0.08 -6.54
C GLU A 114 4.50 0.10 -8.01
N LYS A 115 5.48 0.23 -8.91
CA LYS A 115 5.28 0.29 -10.36
C LYS A 115 4.59 -0.95 -10.93
N LEU A 116 4.92 -2.14 -10.42
CA LEU A 116 4.41 -3.41 -10.96
C LEU A 116 2.99 -3.76 -10.48
N PHE A 117 2.66 -3.44 -9.23
CA PHE A 117 1.48 -4.02 -8.59
C PHE A 117 0.40 -3.02 -8.20
N VAL A 118 0.72 -1.76 -7.89
CA VAL A 118 -0.28 -0.80 -7.42
C VAL A 118 -1.34 -0.54 -8.49
N GLY A 119 -2.60 -0.52 -8.08
CA GLY A 119 -3.75 -0.39 -8.97
C GLY A 119 -4.25 -1.70 -9.59
N ARG A 120 -3.55 -2.82 -9.41
CA ARG A 120 -4.03 -4.13 -9.89
C ARG A 120 -5.32 -4.52 -9.18
N ASP A 121 -6.36 -4.80 -9.95
CA ASP A 121 -7.66 -5.25 -9.45
C ASP A 121 -7.54 -6.59 -8.74
N LEU A 122 -8.17 -6.67 -7.55
CA LEU A 122 -8.13 -7.84 -6.69
C LEU A 122 -9.48 -8.07 -6.00
N PRO A 123 -9.78 -9.29 -5.53
CA PRO A 123 -11.03 -9.56 -4.81
C PRO A 123 -11.20 -8.72 -3.54
N GLY A 124 -10.12 -8.26 -2.91
CA GLY A 124 -10.15 -7.43 -1.70
C GLY A 124 -9.04 -6.37 -1.66
N LYS A 125 -9.12 -5.43 -0.71
CA LYS A 125 -8.09 -4.42 -0.48
C LYS A 125 -6.76 -5.07 -0.08
N PHE A 126 -5.70 -4.78 -0.83
CA PHE A 126 -4.41 -5.43 -0.68
C PHE A 126 -3.30 -4.41 -0.47
N LYS A 127 -2.39 -4.65 0.48
CA LYS A 127 -1.32 -3.71 0.87
C LYS A 127 0.01 -4.43 0.92
N LEU A 128 1.03 -3.79 0.39
CA LEU A 128 2.39 -4.30 0.35
C LEU A 128 3.29 -3.50 1.29
N SER A 129 4.39 -4.12 1.70
CA SER A 129 5.44 -3.41 2.44
C SER A 129 6.80 -4.08 2.28
N VAL A 130 7.86 -3.27 2.29
CA VAL A 130 9.26 -3.68 2.16
C VAL A 130 10.08 -3.07 3.30
N SER A 131 10.51 -3.90 4.23
CA SER A 131 11.41 -3.50 5.32
C SER A 131 12.83 -3.97 4.99
N GLY A 132 13.80 -3.07 4.95
CA GLY A 132 15.19 -3.38 4.55
C GLY A 132 16.01 -4.14 5.59
N CYS A 133 15.49 -4.42 6.78
CA CYS A 133 16.18 -5.17 7.84
C CYS A 133 15.17 -5.80 8.83
N PRO A 134 15.62 -6.70 9.74
CA PRO A 134 14.73 -7.39 10.69
C PRO A 134 13.98 -6.51 11.69
N PHE A 135 14.32 -5.23 11.83
CA PHE A 135 13.54 -4.28 12.66
C PHE A 135 12.14 -4.02 12.11
N CYS A 136 11.89 -4.35 10.84
CA CYS A 136 10.53 -4.39 10.30
C CYS A 136 9.78 -3.03 10.39
N CYS A 137 10.48 -1.91 10.18
CA CYS A 137 9.90 -0.57 10.33
C CYS A 137 8.73 -0.27 9.38
N SER A 138 8.53 -1.05 8.32
CA SER A 138 7.38 -0.95 7.41
C SER A 138 6.25 -1.93 7.73
N GLU A 139 6.32 -2.59 8.89
CA GLU A 139 5.29 -3.49 9.40
C GLU A 139 5.03 -4.71 8.48
N SER A 140 6.10 -5.26 7.88
CA SER A 140 6.03 -6.33 6.88
C SER A 140 5.22 -7.55 7.27
N PHE A 141 5.22 -7.92 8.55
CA PHE A 141 4.46 -9.09 9.03
C PHE A 141 2.95 -8.86 9.13
N VAL A 142 2.47 -7.62 9.09
CA VAL A 142 1.03 -7.32 9.22
C VAL A 142 0.45 -6.69 7.96
N ARG A 143 1.15 -6.81 6.82
CA ARG A 143 0.63 -6.46 5.50
C ARG A 143 0.16 -7.69 4.74
N ASP A 144 -0.71 -7.46 3.75
CA ASP A 144 -1.28 -8.56 2.96
C ASP A 144 -0.16 -9.33 2.25
N LEU A 145 0.87 -8.62 1.78
CA LEU A 145 2.18 -9.16 1.36
C LEU A 145 3.31 -8.30 1.94
N GLY A 146 4.23 -8.93 2.66
CA GLY A 146 5.40 -8.29 3.26
C GLY A 146 6.71 -8.80 2.68
N VAL A 147 7.71 -7.93 2.65
CA VAL A 147 9.09 -8.27 2.32
C VAL A 147 9.99 -7.78 3.45
N LEU A 148 10.93 -8.61 3.88
CA LEU A 148 11.86 -8.32 4.97
C LEU A 148 13.30 -8.63 4.54
N GLY A 149 14.19 -7.66 4.64
CA GLY A 149 15.60 -7.80 4.27
C GLY A 149 16.43 -8.46 5.37
N LYS A 150 17.35 -9.33 4.95
CA LYS A 150 18.40 -9.96 5.76
C LYS A 150 19.73 -9.86 5.01
N LYS A 151 20.84 -10.21 5.67
CA LYS A 151 22.16 -10.25 5.00
C LYS A 151 22.21 -11.33 3.91
N SER A 152 21.49 -12.44 4.12
CA SER A 152 21.42 -13.58 3.21
C SER A 152 20.50 -13.36 2.00
N GLY A 153 19.66 -12.33 2.02
CA GLY A 153 18.68 -12.05 0.96
C GLY A 153 17.39 -11.48 1.54
N TRP A 154 16.28 -11.80 0.90
CA TRP A 154 14.95 -11.32 1.27
C TRP A 154 14.05 -12.46 1.75
N THR A 155 13.19 -12.14 2.70
CA THR A 155 12.10 -13.00 3.18
C THR A 155 10.77 -12.45 2.67
N VAL A 156 9.95 -13.29 2.04
CA VAL A 156 8.58 -12.96 1.63
C VAL A 156 7.60 -13.50 2.67
N ILE A 157 6.70 -12.64 3.13
CA ILE A 157 5.66 -12.90 4.12
C ILE A 157 4.28 -12.68 3.48
N PHE A 158 3.30 -13.51 3.79
CA PHE A 158 1.97 -13.41 3.20
C PHE A 158 0.84 -13.57 4.23
N GLY A 159 -0.28 -12.87 3.99
CA GLY A 159 -1.50 -13.01 4.79
C GLY A 159 -1.48 -12.27 6.13
N GLY A 160 -0.71 -11.19 6.27
CA GLY A 160 -0.76 -10.31 7.44
C GLY A 160 -1.98 -9.39 7.44
N HIS A 161 -2.39 -8.93 8.63
CA HIS A 161 -3.49 -7.97 8.78
C HIS A 161 -3.36 -7.16 10.08
N PRO A 162 -3.42 -5.81 10.02
CA PRO A 162 -3.28 -4.96 11.21
C PRO A 162 -4.63 -4.49 11.78
N GLY A 163 -5.75 -4.89 11.17
CA GLY A 163 -7.09 -4.42 11.53
C GLY A 163 -7.71 -5.14 12.73
N ALA A 164 -9.02 -4.98 12.92
CA ALA A 164 -9.77 -5.39 14.11
C ALA A 164 -9.62 -6.87 14.52
N ARG A 165 -9.31 -7.76 13.57
CA ARG A 165 -8.87 -9.14 13.85
C ARG A 165 -7.46 -9.32 13.31
N PRO A 166 -6.44 -8.92 14.08
CA PRO A 166 -5.04 -8.93 13.65
C PRO A 166 -4.59 -10.33 13.25
N ARG A 167 -3.64 -10.39 12.32
CA ARG A 167 -2.97 -11.63 11.94
C ARG A 167 -1.53 -11.32 11.59
N ILE A 168 -0.61 -12.08 12.16
CA ILE A 168 0.79 -12.11 11.74
C ILE A 168 0.85 -12.98 10.47
N GLY A 169 1.44 -12.44 9.41
CA GLY A 169 1.64 -13.14 8.15
C GLY A 169 2.68 -14.26 8.30
N ASP A 170 2.57 -15.26 7.45
CA ASP A 170 3.45 -16.41 7.45
C ASP A 170 4.61 -16.19 6.49
N VAL A 171 5.79 -16.65 6.89
CA VAL A 171 6.95 -16.72 5.99
C VAL A 171 6.66 -17.74 4.89
N VAL A 172 6.70 -17.28 3.64
CA VAL A 172 6.50 -18.10 2.44
C VAL A 172 7.83 -18.69 1.99
N ALA A 173 8.85 -17.84 1.87
CA ALA A 173 10.20 -18.22 1.47
C ALA A 173 11.22 -17.20 1.99
N GLU A 174 12.49 -17.62 2.08
CA GLU A 174 13.60 -16.86 2.64
C GLU A 174 14.82 -16.91 1.70
N ASP A 175 15.83 -16.09 2.00
CA ASP A 175 17.12 -16.03 1.29
C ASP A 175 16.98 -15.80 -0.22
N LEU A 176 15.94 -15.04 -0.60
CA LEU A 176 15.62 -14.74 -1.99
C LEU A 176 16.47 -13.58 -2.52
N THR A 177 16.78 -13.62 -3.82
CA THR A 177 17.21 -12.43 -4.56
C THR A 177 16.04 -11.47 -4.78
N LYS A 178 16.34 -10.23 -5.19
CA LYS A 178 15.34 -9.22 -5.51
C LYS A 178 14.37 -9.69 -6.60
N GLU A 179 14.90 -10.34 -7.63
CA GLU A 179 14.14 -10.85 -8.78
C GLU A 179 13.20 -11.98 -8.33
N GLN A 180 13.68 -12.88 -7.47
CA GLN A 180 12.87 -13.96 -6.91
C GLN A 180 11.75 -13.43 -6.00
N VAL A 181 11.97 -12.33 -5.27
CA VAL A 181 10.90 -11.66 -4.51
C VAL A 181 9.80 -11.18 -5.43
N ILE A 182 10.15 -10.53 -6.54
CA ILE A 182 9.17 -10.01 -7.51
C ILE A 182 8.38 -11.17 -8.13
N GLU A 183 9.07 -12.22 -8.57
CA GLU A 183 8.44 -13.41 -9.16
C GLU A 183 7.47 -14.09 -8.17
N LEU A 184 7.92 -14.32 -6.93
CA LEU A 184 7.08 -14.92 -5.91
C LEU A 184 5.90 -14.02 -5.53
N SER A 185 6.10 -12.69 -5.53
CA SER A 185 5.02 -11.74 -5.27
C SER A 185 3.95 -11.77 -6.35
N GLU A 186 4.34 -11.85 -7.62
CA GLU A 186 3.43 -12.03 -8.75
C GLU A 186 2.62 -13.32 -8.61
N LYS A 187 3.29 -14.44 -8.27
CA LYS A 187 2.62 -15.74 -8.05
C LYS A 187 1.62 -15.69 -6.90
N LEU A 188 1.99 -15.11 -5.76
CA LEU A 188 1.11 -14.96 -4.59
C LEU A 188 -0.10 -14.08 -4.89
N ILE A 189 0.12 -12.92 -5.52
CA ILE A 189 -0.95 -11.99 -5.89
C ILE A 189 -1.88 -12.63 -6.91
N GLY A 190 -1.35 -13.30 -7.94
CA GLY A 190 -2.12 -14.02 -8.95
C GLY A 190 -2.94 -15.16 -8.35
N TYR A 191 -2.34 -15.97 -7.47
CA TYR A 191 -3.04 -17.06 -6.79
C TYR A 191 -4.17 -16.54 -5.90
N TYR A 192 -3.93 -15.46 -5.15
CA TYR A 192 -4.97 -14.79 -4.37
C TYR A 192 -6.09 -14.23 -5.26
N ALA A 193 -5.75 -13.58 -6.38
CA ALA A 193 -6.71 -13.02 -7.31
C ALA A 193 -7.65 -14.09 -7.87
N ALA A 194 -7.12 -15.27 -8.21
CA ALA A 194 -7.87 -16.37 -8.79
C ALA A 194 -8.74 -17.14 -7.78
N ASN A 195 -8.34 -17.20 -6.50
CA ASN A 195 -8.93 -18.15 -5.54
C ASN A 195 -9.64 -17.49 -4.34
N ALA A 196 -9.50 -16.17 -4.16
CA ALA A 196 -10.14 -15.46 -3.07
C ALA A 196 -11.60 -15.10 -3.39
N LYS A 197 -12.44 -15.08 -2.35
CA LYS A 197 -13.83 -14.62 -2.46
C LYS A 197 -13.88 -13.09 -2.55
N LYS A 198 -14.96 -12.55 -3.10
CA LYS A 198 -15.19 -11.09 -3.15
C LYS A 198 -15.10 -10.48 -1.74
N ARG A 199 -14.27 -9.44 -1.61
CA ARG A 199 -13.90 -8.71 -0.38
C ARG A 199 -13.16 -9.52 0.69
N GLU A 200 -12.70 -10.73 0.38
CA GLU A 200 -11.91 -11.55 1.30
C GLU A 200 -10.50 -10.96 1.45
N ARG A 201 -10.05 -10.63 2.66
CA ARG A 201 -8.67 -10.15 2.90
C ARG A 201 -7.67 -11.29 2.79
N ALA A 202 -6.42 -11.01 2.41
CA ALA A 202 -5.35 -12.03 2.29
C ALA A 202 -5.20 -12.86 3.59
N ALA A 203 -5.27 -12.23 4.76
CA ALA A 203 -5.27 -12.94 6.04
C ALA A 203 -6.41 -13.96 6.20
N ARG A 204 -7.63 -13.62 5.75
CA ARG A 204 -8.80 -14.52 5.84
C ARG A 204 -8.70 -15.63 4.78
N PHE A 205 -8.15 -15.30 3.62
CA PHE A 205 -7.83 -16.26 2.57
C PHE A 205 -6.84 -17.32 3.06
N VAL A 206 -5.76 -16.91 3.73
CA VAL A 206 -4.79 -17.84 4.35
C VAL A 206 -5.44 -18.69 5.45
N GLU A 207 -6.26 -18.10 6.33
CA GLU A 207 -6.98 -18.88 7.35
C GLU A 207 -7.93 -19.92 6.77
N ARG A 208 -8.51 -19.65 5.59
CA ARG A 208 -9.45 -20.56 4.93
C ARG A 208 -8.75 -21.71 4.19
N LEU A 209 -7.68 -21.42 3.46
CA LEU A 209 -6.98 -22.42 2.65
C LEU A 209 -5.83 -23.12 3.38
N GLY A 210 -5.27 -22.47 4.40
CA GLY A 210 -4.01 -22.88 5.03
C GLY A 210 -2.80 -22.38 4.24
N ILE A 211 -1.77 -21.91 4.95
CA ILE A 211 -0.56 -21.40 4.32
C ILE A 211 0.20 -22.49 3.54
N GLU A 212 0.20 -23.72 4.02
CA GLU A 212 0.92 -24.82 3.36
C GLU A 212 0.35 -25.16 1.97
N ALA A 213 -0.97 -25.14 1.82
CA ALA A 213 -1.62 -25.32 0.51
C ALA A 213 -1.28 -24.17 -0.45
N ILE A 214 -1.18 -22.95 0.06
CA ILE A 214 -0.79 -21.78 -0.74
C ILE A 214 0.67 -21.89 -1.16
N LYS A 215 1.58 -22.25 -0.24
CA LYS A 215 3.00 -22.47 -0.53
C LYS A 215 3.18 -23.52 -1.62
N GLN A 216 2.53 -24.66 -1.50
CA GLN A 216 2.57 -25.71 -2.51
C GLN A 216 2.12 -25.18 -3.89
N ALA A 217 1.03 -24.42 -3.94
CA ALA A 217 0.53 -23.88 -5.21
C ALA A 217 1.46 -22.86 -5.89
N VAL A 218 2.27 -22.10 -5.13
CA VAL A 218 3.12 -21.03 -5.68
C VAL A 218 4.60 -21.39 -5.78
N LEU A 219 5.07 -22.38 -5.01
CA LEU A 219 6.47 -22.82 -5.02
C LEU A 219 6.69 -24.10 -5.87
N GLY A 220 5.65 -24.92 -6.06
CA GLY A 220 5.73 -26.24 -6.71
C GLY A 220 5.75 -27.37 -5.70
#